data_AF-Q02AX9-F1
#
_entry.id   AF-Q02AX9-F1
#
_cell.length_a   1.000
_cell.length_b   1.000
_cell.length_c   1.000
_cell.angle_alpha   90.00
_cell.angle_beta   90.00
_cell.angle_gamma   90.00
#
_symmetry.space_group_name_H-M   'P 1'
#
loop_
_entity.id
_entity.type
_entity.pdbx_description
1 polymer ?
#
loop_
_entity_poly.entity_id
_entity_poly.type
_entity_poly.pdbx_seq_one_letter_code
_entity_poly.pdbx_strand_id
1 'polypeptide(L)'
;MHNSSRLATVLQASVGIFWALPGKRQTVNLLAHRCSLTNAEPYGEMLICRHSHYRVWERWRRNPRPAQPNLASLIVASEYEEWPRGRIVYHAPDKRFILYADAQILRRSDILATIREIFGLPADQTDTKPDSHYVSTGHL
;
A
#
# COMPACT_ATOMS: atom_id res chain seq x y z
N MET A 1 29.12 3.15 31.61
CA MET A 1 28.80 2.67 30.25
C MET A 1 27.33 2.98 30.00
N HIS A 2 27.03 4.07 29.31
CA HIS A 2 25.64 4.50 29.06
C HIS A 2 25.13 3.77 27.81
N ASN A 3 24.27 2.78 27.99
CA ASN A 3 23.63 2.09 26.87
C ASN A 3 22.49 2.96 26.35
N SER A 4 22.77 3.76 25.32
CA SER A 4 21.74 4.48 24.57
C SER A 4 20.98 3.49 23.68
N SER A 5 19.90 2.93 24.21
CA SER A 5 18.91 2.22 23.42
C SER A 5 18.17 3.23 22.53
N ARG A 6 18.60 3.36 21.27
CA ARG A 6 17.77 3.97 20.22
C ARG A 6 16.49 3.13 20.15
N LEU A 7 15.38 3.65 20.66
CA LEU A 7 14.06 3.15 20.33
C LEU A 7 13.91 3.32 18.81
N ALA A 8 14.12 2.26 18.05
CA ALA A 8 13.63 2.20 16.69
C ALA A 8 12.12 2.40 16.79
N THR A 9 11.61 3.50 16.25
CA THR A 9 10.17 3.73 16.15
C THR A 9 9.58 2.56 15.38
N VAL A 10 8.97 1.61 16.08
CA VAL A 10 8.26 0.50 15.45
C VAL A 10 7.10 1.15 14.71
N LEU A 11 7.15 1.16 13.37
CA LEU A 11 6.03 1.60 12.56
C LEU A 11 4.83 0.72 12.93
N GLN A 12 3.76 1.35 13.41
CA GLN A 12 2.56 0.62 13.80
C GLN A 12 1.95 -0.03 12.56
N ALA A 13 1.70 -1.34 12.66
CA ALA A 13 1.12 -2.12 11.58
C ALA A 13 -0.25 -1.56 11.16
N SER A 14 -0.50 -1.53 9.86
CA SER A 14 -1.65 -0.84 9.26
C SER A 14 -2.23 -1.60 8.07
N VAL A 15 -3.51 -1.36 7.82
CA VAL A 15 -4.22 -1.84 6.62
C VAL A 15 -4.47 -0.67 5.68
N GLY A 16 -4.77 -0.95 4.41
CA GLY A 16 -4.98 0.12 3.44
C GLY A 16 -4.81 -0.29 2.01
N ILE A 17 -4.64 0.70 1.16
CA ILE A 17 -4.50 0.55 -0.28
C ILE A 17 -3.26 1.26 -0.77
N PHE A 18 -2.69 0.78 -1.86
CA PHE A 18 -1.48 1.33 -2.43
C PHE A 18 -1.43 1.17 -3.96
N TRP A 19 -0.53 1.94 -4.56
CA TRP A 19 -0.18 1.91 -5.97
C TRP A 19 1.34 1.94 -6.11
N ALA A 20 1.85 1.20 -7.10
CA ALA A 20 3.21 1.31 -7.61
C ALA A 20 3.18 2.14 -8.88
N LEU A 21 3.99 3.20 -8.92
CA LEU A 21 4.06 4.15 -10.03
C LEU A 21 5.47 4.21 -10.59
N PRO A 22 5.63 4.39 -11.91
CA PRO A 22 6.95 4.55 -12.51
C PRO A 22 7.66 5.77 -11.94
N GLY A 23 8.95 5.62 -11.68
CA GLY A 23 9.87 6.65 -11.24
C GLY A 23 10.95 6.95 -12.27
N LYS A 24 11.91 7.80 -11.89
CA LYS A 24 13.06 8.10 -12.77
C LYS A 24 13.98 6.89 -12.84
N ARG A 25 14.59 6.62 -14.00
CA ARG A 25 15.62 5.58 -14.17
C ARG A 25 15.20 4.19 -13.63
N GLN A 26 14.03 3.69 -14.05
CA GLN A 26 13.48 2.36 -13.69
C GLN A 26 13.19 2.16 -12.18
N THR A 27 13.16 3.25 -11.40
CA THR A 27 12.70 3.19 -10.01
C THR A 27 11.18 3.14 -9.95
N VAL A 28 10.63 2.72 -8.81
CA VAL A 28 9.19 2.72 -8.53
C VAL A 28 8.92 3.63 -7.35
N ASN A 29 7.90 4.48 -7.47
CA ASN A 29 7.35 5.24 -6.36
C ASN A 29 6.11 4.54 -5.82
N LEU A 30 6.00 4.44 -4.49
CA LEU A 30 4.80 3.90 -3.84
C LEU A 30 3.93 5.04 -3.32
N LEU A 31 2.65 4.99 -3.68
CA LEU A 31 1.59 5.77 -3.03
C LEU A 31 0.79 4.85 -2.14
N ALA A 32 0.47 5.30 -0.92
CA ALA A 32 -0.32 4.54 0.02
C ALA A 32 -1.34 5.42 0.74
N HIS A 33 -2.52 4.86 0.97
CA HIS A 33 -3.52 5.38 1.90
C HIS A 33 -3.78 4.31 2.96
N ARG A 34 -3.50 4.65 4.23
CA ARG A 34 -3.44 3.70 5.34
C ARG A 34 -4.38 4.09 6.47
N CYS A 35 -4.80 3.12 7.26
CA CYS A 35 -5.35 3.35 8.60
C CYS A 35 -4.77 2.32 9.58
N SER A 36 -4.69 2.71 10.85
CA SER A 36 -4.36 1.78 11.93
C SER A 36 -5.43 0.69 12.05
N LEU A 37 -5.08 -0.44 12.68
CA LEU A 37 -6.05 -1.49 12.98
C LEU A 37 -7.19 -1.00 13.88
N THR A 38 -6.93 -0.03 14.75
CA THR A 38 -7.96 0.60 15.60
C THR A 38 -8.98 1.44 14.82
N ASN A 39 -8.58 1.97 13.66
CA ASN A 39 -9.44 2.75 12.77
C ASN A 39 -9.95 1.93 11.57
N ALA A 40 -9.62 0.65 11.52
CA ALA A 40 -10.08 -0.26 10.49
C ALA A 40 -11.51 -0.73 10.80
N GLU A 41 -12.27 -1.00 9.74
CA GLU A 41 -13.66 -1.45 9.85
C GLU A 41 -13.74 -2.97 9.63
N PRO A 42 -14.59 -3.69 10.38
CA PRO A 42 -14.88 -5.09 10.12
C PRO A 42 -15.53 -5.30 8.75
N TYR A 43 -15.10 -6.36 8.06
CA TYR A 43 -15.69 -6.86 6.83
C TYR A 43 -15.62 -8.39 6.85
N GLY A 44 -16.68 -9.01 7.37
CA GLY A 44 -16.63 -10.42 7.77
C GLY A 44 -15.56 -10.63 8.84
N GLU A 45 -14.65 -11.58 8.62
CA GLU A 45 -13.51 -11.88 9.51
C GLU A 45 -12.30 -10.95 9.31
N MET A 46 -12.38 -10.04 8.34
CA MET A 46 -11.28 -9.14 7.99
C MET A 46 -11.48 -7.76 8.63
N LEU A 47 -10.38 -7.08 8.93
CA LEU A 47 -10.34 -5.64 9.16
C LEU A 47 -9.80 -4.95 7.91
N ILE A 48 -10.50 -3.92 7.44
CA ILE A 48 -10.17 -3.19 6.21
C ILE A 48 -10.10 -1.68 6.44
N CYS A 49 -9.29 -0.99 5.65
CA CYS A 49 -9.44 0.46 5.50
C CYS A 49 -10.63 0.74 4.57
N ARG A 50 -11.64 1.46 5.06
CA ARG A 50 -12.93 1.73 4.36
C ARG A 50 -12.81 2.38 2.98
N HIS A 51 -11.67 3.00 2.68
CA HIS A 51 -11.50 3.80 1.48
C HIS A 51 -11.27 2.91 0.25
N SER A 52 -11.92 3.25 -0.88
CA SER A 52 -11.69 2.60 -2.16
C SER A 52 -10.56 3.26 -2.95
N HIS A 53 -9.95 2.51 -3.86
CA HIS A 53 -8.93 3.02 -4.79
C HIS A 53 -9.42 4.20 -5.59
N TYR A 54 -10.59 4.07 -6.22
CA TYR A 54 -11.22 5.15 -7.00
C TYR A 54 -11.36 6.44 -6.18
N ARG A 55 -11.98 6.39 -4.98
CA ARG A 55 -12.24 7.60 -4.20
C ARG A 55 -10.96 8.30 -3.74
N VAL A 56 -9.95 7.52 -3.36
CA VAL A 56 -8.66 8.07 -2.91
C VAL A 56 -7.90 8.69 -4.07
N TRP A 57 -7.85 8.01 -5.22
CA TRP A 57 -7.20 8.51 -6.43
C TRP A 57 -7.85 9.80 -6.93
N GLU A 58 -9.18 9.82 -7.03
CA GLU A 58 -9.94 11.01 -7.46
C GLU A 58 -9.76 12.21 -6.54
N ARG A 59 -9.53 11.97 -5.25
CA ARG A 59 -9.17 13.04 -4.30
C ARG A 59 -7.78 13.58 -4.59
N TRP A 60 -6.80 12.72 -4.86
CA TRP A 60 -5.44 13.13 -5.23
C TRP A 60 -5.38 13.83 -6.59
N ARG A 61 -6.19 13.39 -7.57
CA ARG A 61 -6.32 14.08 -8.86
C ARG A 61 -6.84 15.50 -8.72
N ARG A 62 -7.90 15.69 -7.92
CA ARG A 62 -8.50 17.02 -7.69
C ARG A 62 -7.64 17.93 -6.82
N ASN A 63 -6.85 17.37 -5.92
CA ASN A 63 -5.97 18.14 -5.05
C ASN A 63 -4.62 17.40 -4.84
N PRO A 64 -3.69 17.51 -5.79
CA PRO A 64 -2.43 16.74 -5.77
C PRO A 64 -1.40 17.23 -4.73
N ARG A 65 -1.74 18.27 -3.95
CA ARG A 65 -0.74 19.16 -3.32
C ARG A 65 -0.21 18.83 -1.91
N PRO A 66 -0.40 17.64 -1.30
CA PRO A 66 0.54 17.30 -0.21
C PRO A 66 1.19 15.91 -0.26
N ALA A 67 0.77 14.99 -1.13
CA ALA A 67 1.32 13.63 -1.04
C ALA A 67 2.70 13.51 -1.69
N GLN A 68 2.84 13.85 -2.98
CA GLN A 68 4.08 13.67 -3.74
C GLN A 68 4.14 14.64 -4.95
N PRO A 69 4.74 15.84 -4.82
CA PRO A 69 4.78 16.84 -5.90
C PRO A 69 5.38 16.32 -7.21
N ASN A 70 6.33 15.39 -7.14
CA ASN A 70 6.97 14.74 -8.28
C ASN A 70 6.03 13.78 -9.05
N LEU A 71 4.90 13.38 -8.47
CA LEU A 71 3.92 12.49 -9.10
C LEU A 71 2.64 13.19 -9.50
N ALA A 72 2.48 14.48 -9.17
CA ALA A 72 1.24 15.23 -9.40
C ALA A 72 0.76 15.15 -10.86
N SER A 73 1.66 15.40 -11.82
CA SER A 73 1.32 15.34 -13.25
C SER A 73 0.88 13.94 -13.69
N LEU A 74 1.53 12.88 -13.18
CA LEU A 74 1.18 11.49 -13.48
C LEU A 74 -0.22 11.16 -12.93
N ILE A 75 -0.46 11.48 -11.66
CA ILE A 75 -1.73 11.21 -10.99
C ILE A 75 -2.88 11.92 -11.73
N VAL A 76 -2.71 13.21 -12.07
CA VAL A 76 -3.75 13.99 -12.76
C VAL A 76 -4.08 13.41 -14.15
N ALA A 77 -3.06 12.93 -14.87
CA ALA A 77 -3.17 12.48 -16.25
C ALA A 77 -3.56 11.00 -16.42
N SER A 78 -3.76 10.24 -15.34
CA SER A 78 -4.05 8.80 -15.41
C SER A 78 -5.20 8.38 -14.50
N GLU A 79 -5.81 7.26 -14.84
CA GLU A 79 -6.83 6.58 -14.05
C GLU A 79 -6.21 5.64 -13.00
N TYR A 80 -6.95 5.40 -11.92
CA TYR A 80 -6.45 4.61 -10.79
C TYR A 80 -6.17 3.14 -11.13
N GLU A 81 -6.76 2.63 -12.21
CA GLU A 81 -6.60 1.26 -12.68
C GLU A 81 -5.41 1.08 -13.60
N GLU A 82 -4.86 2.18 -14.14
CA GLU A 82 -3.71 2.11 -15.04
C GLU A 82 -2.47 1.57 -14.35
N TRP A 83 -2.35 1.79 -13.04
CA TRP A 83 -1.15 1.45 -12.29
C TRP A 83 -1.34 0.20 -11.41
N PRO A 84 -0.30 -0.64 -11.29
CA PRO A 84 -0.33 -1.77 -10.37
C PRO A 84 -0.67 -1.31 -8.96
N ARG A 85 -1.63 -1.99 -8.37
CA ARG A 85 -2.22 -1.60 -7.09
C ARG A 85 -2.49 -2.81 -6.23
N GLY A 86 -2.82 -2.55 -4.98
CA GLY A 86 -3.19 -3.61 -4.05
C GLY A 86 -3.90 -3.09 -2.82
N ARG A 87 -4.28 -4.03 -1.97
CA ARG A 87 -4.92 -3.81 -0.68
C ARG A 87 -4.32 -4.74 0.36
N ILE A 88 -4.07 -4.18 1.53
CA ILE A 88 -3.71 -4.93 2.73
C ILE A 88 -4.92 -4.95 3.64
N VAL A 89 -5.28 -6.15 4.08
CA VAL A 89 -6.31 -6.41 5.09
C VAL A 89 -5.71 -7.20 6.24
N TYR A 90 -6.40 -7.25 7.37
CA TYR A 90 -5.98 -8.05 8.51
C TYR A 90 -7.05 -9.08 8.84
N HIS A 91 -6.71 -10.36 8.83
CA HIS A 91 -7.58 -11.44 9.25
C HIS A 91 -7.49 -11.57 10.78
N ALA A 92 -8.56 -11.20 11.47
CA ALA A 92 -8.56 -11.12 12.93
C ALA A 92 -8.45 -12.50 13.61
N PRO A 93 -9.11 -13.57 13.12
CA PRO A 93 -9.00 -14.90 13.72
C PRO A 93 -7.57 -15.45 13.68
N ASP A 94 -6.91 -15.45 12.52
CA ASP A 94 -5.56 -16.01 12.38
C ASP A 94 -4.46 -15.02 12.76
N LYS A 95 -4.84 -13.75 13.01
CA LYS A 95 -3.94 -12.64 13.35
C LYS A 95 -2.89 -12.37 12.28
N ARG A 96 -3.27 -12.48 11.00
CA ARG A 96 -2.37 -12.32 9.86
C ARG A 96 -2.79 -11.18 8.96
N PHE A 97 -1.81 -10.50 8.37
CA PHE A 97 -2.03 -9.60 7.25
C PHE A 97 -2.13 -10.38 5.95
N ILE A 98 -3.02 -9.93 5.07
CA ILE A 98 -3.09 -10.43 3.70
C ILE A 98 -2.88 -9.24 2.76
N LEU A 99 -1.81 -9.31 1.98
CA LEU A 99 -1.47 -8.36 0.93
C LEU A 99 -1.96 -8.93 -0.40
N TYR A 100 -3.07 -8.38 -0.89
CA TYR A 100 -3.57 -8.60 -2.25
C TYR A 100 -2.95 -7.59 -3.20
N ALA A 101 -2.37 -8.04 -4.31
CA ALA A 101 -1.76 -7.12 -5.26
C ALA A 101 -1.72 -7.64 -6.70
N ASP A 102 -1.52 -6.69 -7.60
CA ASP A 102 -1.16 -6.93 -8.99
C ASP A 102 0.11 -7.79 -9.13
N ALA A 103 0.10 -8.70 -10.11
CA ALA A 103 1.20 -9.61 -10.37
C ALA A 103 2.53 -8.91 -10.69
N GLN A 104 2.51 -7.70 -11.26
CA GLN A 104 3.70 -6.87 -11.46
C GLN A 104 4.39 -6.51 -10.14
N ILE A 105 3.61 -6.25 -9.09
CA ILE A 105 4.13 -6.01 -7.74
C ILE A 105 4.60 -7.32 -7.10
N LEU A 106 3.79 -8.38 -7.20
CA LEU A 106 4.10 -9.66 -6.54
C LEU A 106 5.39 -10.31 -7.05
N ARG A 107 5.79 -10.04 -8.30
CA ARG A 107 7.06 -10.52 -8.88
C ARG A 107 8.30 -9.72 -8.46
N ARG A 108 8.13 -8.61 -7.74
CA ARG A 108 9.20 -7.65 -7.40
C ARG A 108 9.41 -7.60 -5.89
N SER A 109 10.42 -8.34 -5.41
CA SER A 109 10.74 -8.45 -3.98
C SER A 109 11.14 -7.11 -3.35
N ASP A 110 11.77 -6.23 -4.12
CA ASP A 110 12.11 -4.86 -3.72
C ASP A 110 10.86 -4.03 -3.42
N ILE A 111 9.86 -4.06 -4.31
CA ILE A 111 8.59 -3.35 -4.12
C ILE A 111 7.85 -3.92 -2.91
N LEU A 112 7.80 -5.25 -2.77
CA LEU A 112 7.16 -5.90 -1.62
C LEU A 112 7.84 -5.53 -0.29
N ALA A 113 9.17 -5.44 -0.26
CA ALA A 113 9.91 -5.00 0.93
C ALA A 113 9.52 -3.57 1.32
N THR A 114 9.50 -2.64 0.36
CA THR A 114 9.10 -1.25 0.63
C THR A 114 7.63 -1.15 1.05
N ILE A 115 6.72 -1.94 0.48
CA ILE A 115 5.31 -1.99 0.95
C ILE A 115 5.25 -2.44 2.41
N ARG A 116 5.99 -3.51 2.79
CA ARG A 116 6.01 -3.98 4.18
C ARG A 116 6.54 -2.90 5.13
N GLU A 117 7.59 -2.19 4.76
CA GLU A 117 8.11 -1.06 5.54
C GLU A 117 7.05 0.04 5.69
N ILE A 118 6.46 0.50 4.58
CA ILE A 118 5.45 1.56 4.57
C ILE A 118 4.27 1.20 5.47
N PHE A 119 3.83 -0.05 5.48
CA PHE A 119 2.65 -0.49 6.24
C PHE A 119 2.97 -1.07 7.62
N GLY A 120 4.25 -1.21 7.99
CA GLY A 120 4.68 -1.81 9.26
C GLY A 120 4.33 -3.30 9.34
N LEU A 121 4.47 -4.03 8.23
CA LEU A 121 4.03 -5.43 8.13
C LEU A 121 5.11 -6.42 8.61
N PRO A 122 4.83 -7.23 9.64
CA PRO A 122 5.71 -8.32 10.04
C PRO A 122 5.76 -9.43 8.97
N ALA A 123 6.97 -9.80 8.52
CA ALA A 123 7.15 -10.73 7.41
C ALA A 123 6.61 -12.15 7.70
N ASP A 124 6.70 -12.62 8.94
CA ASP A 124 6.22 -13.91 9.42
C ASP A 124 4.68 -13.99 9.55
N GLN A 125 4.01 -12.83 9.61
CA GLN A 125 2.56 -12.72 9.76
C GLN A 125 1.90 -12.03 8.57
N THR A 126 2.54 -12.03 7.39
CA THR A 126 2.00 -11.43 6.17
C THR A 126 2.01 -12.42 5.02
N ASP A 127 0.83 -12.76 4.52
CA ASP A 127 0.65 -13.54 3.31
C ASP A 127 0.48 -12.63 2.10
N THR A 128 1.05 -13.00 0.96
CA THR A 128 0.86 -12.28 -0.32
C THR A 128 0.03 -13.12 -1.27
N LYS A 129 -1.01 -12.54 -1.87
CA LYS A 129 -1.91 -13.24 -2.80
C LYS A 129 -2.20 -12.37 -4.04
N PRO A 130 -2.33 -12.98 -5.23
CA PRO A 130 -2.91 -12.28 -6.38
C PRO A 130 -4.41 -12.06 -6.16
N ASP A 131 -4.97 -11.09 -6.86
CA ASP A 131 -6.41 -10.80 -6.88
C ASP A 131 -6.80 -10.31 -8.28
N SER A 132 -7.83 -10.93 -8.88
CA SER A 132 -8.30 -10.55 -10.22
C SER A 132 -8.84 -9.13 -10.29
N HIS A 133 -9.20 -8.51 -9.16
CA HIS A 133 -9.60 -7.10 -9.09
C HIS A 133 -8.42 -6.13 -9.14
N TYR A 134 -7.20 -6.62 -8.90
CA TYR A 134 -5.97 -5.83 -8.96
C TYR A 134 -5.15 -6.23 -10.17
N VAL A 135 -5.69 -5.91 -11.35
CA VAL A 135 -4.98 -5.99 -12.63
C VAL A 135 -4.89 -4.58 -13.19
N SER A 136 -3.67 -4.17 -13.53
CA SER A 136 -3.36 -2.90 -14.16
C SER A 136 -3.37 -3.00 -15.68
N THR A 137 -3.69 -1.89 -16.33
CA THR A 137 -3.61 -1.78 -17.80
C THR A 137 -2.25 -1.26 -18.28
N GLY A 138 -1.51 -0.55 -17.41
CA GLY A 138 -0.15 -0.07 -17.64
C GLY A 138 0.93 -1.01 -17.10
N HIS A 139 2.19 -0.63 -17.29
CA HIS A 139 3.36 -1.43 -16.90
C HIS A 139 4.34 -0.58 -16.07
N LEU A 140 5.02 -1.21 -15.09
CA LEU A 140 6.09 -0.61 -14.29
C LEU A 140 7.42 -0.49 -15.05
#